data_AF-A0A133UYZ1-F1
#
_entry.id   AF-A0A133UYZ1-F1
#
_cell.length_a   1.000
_cell.length_b   1.000
_cell.length_c   1.000
_cell.angle_alpha   90.00
_cell.angle_beta   90.00
_cell.angle_gamma   90.00
#
_symmetry.space_group_name_H-M   'P 1'
#
loop_
_entity.id
_entity.type
_entity.pdbx_description
1 polymer ?
#
loop_
_entity_poly.entity_id
_entity_poly.type
_entity_poly.pdbx_seq_one_letter_code
_entity_poly.pdbx_strand_id
1 'polypeptide(L)'
;NRNPVTFVTDEIQQYKNAFKNQFDHIADLDLARSTGALKRARKVRDPETLLLLIMSHAATGLSLNQTSARAKRLGIASISKVALFKRMRNAETWLHELAVRMFAASPFDHTAGTDVTDRRIRGC
;
A
#
# COMPACT_ATOMS: atom_id res chain seq x y z
N ASN A 1 -22.39 -10.15 -27.25
CA ASN A 1 -21.49 -11.32 -27.08
C ASN A 1 -20.17 -10.85 -26.43
N ARG A 2 -20.15 -10.62 -25.11
CA ARG A 2 -18.92 -10.24 -24.38
C ARG A 2 -18.29 -11.52 -23.82
N ASN A 3 -16.99 -11.69 -24.04
CA ASN A 3 -16.23 -12.89 -23.68
C ASN A 3 -16.06 -12.93 -22.13
N PRO A 4 -16.29 -14.05 -21.43
CA PRO A 4 -16.22 -14.10 -19.96
C PRO A 4 -14.86 -13.66 -19.38
N VAL A 5 -13.78 -13.78 -20.16
CA VAL A 5 -12.43 -13.34 -19.76
C VAL A 5 -12.33 -11.81 -19.70
N THR A 6 -13.06 -11.07 -20.56
CA THR A 6 -13.00 -9.59 -20.56
C THR A 6 -13.75 -8.99 -19.37
N PHE A 7 -14.82 -9.64 -18.90
CA PHE A 7 -15.60 -9.16 -17.74
C PHE A 7 -14.78 -9.17 -16.45
N VAL A 8 -14.04 -10.26 -16.20
CA VAL A 8 -13.16 -10.37 -15.01
C VAL A 8 -12.00 -9.37 -15.07
N THR A 9 -11.41 -9.14 -16.25
CA THR A 9 -10.35 -8.14 -16.40
C THR A 9 -10.86 -6.71 -16.24
N ASP A 10 -12.08 -6.42 -16.68
CA ASP A 10 -12.72 -5.11 -16.53
C ASP A 10 -13.06 -4.80 -15.07
N GLU A 11 -13.55 -5.78 -14.30
CA GLU A 11 -13.79 -5.62 -12.85
C GLU A 11 -12.48 -5.39 -12.09
N ILE A 12 -11.44 -6.20 -12.35
CA ILE A 12 -10.11 -6.00 -11.74
C ILE A 12 -9.56 -4.62 -12.10
N GLN A 13 -9.79 -4.16 -13.33
CA GLN A 13 -9.36 -2.83 -13.76
C GLN A 13 -10.17 -1.71 -13.09
N GLN A 14 -11.47 -1.91 -12.88
CA GLN A 14 -12.32 -1.00 -12.11
C GLN A 14 -11.83 -0.89 -10.65
N TYR A 15 -11.53 -2.01 -10.00
CA TYR A 15 -10.96 -2.00 -8.64
C TYR A 15 -9.59 -1.31 -8.58
N LYS A 16 -8.73 -1.53 -9.59
CA LYS A 16 -7.45 -0.81 -9.70
C LYS A 16 -7.67 0.70 -9.84
N ASN A 17 -8.62 1.11 -10.68
CA ASN A 17 -8.91 2.52 -10.91
C ASN A 17 -9.53 3.18 -9.66
N ALA A 18 -10.42 2.48 -8.95
CA ALA A 18 -11.00 2.95 -7.69
C ALA A 18 -9.95 3.07 -6.58
N PHE A 19 -9.08 2.07 -6.42
CA PHE A 19 -7.97 2.12 -5.48
C PHE A 19 -7.01 3.25 -5.83
N LYS A 20 -6.66 3.41 -7.12
CA LYS A 20 -5.80 4.50 -7.58
C LYS A 20 -6.40 5.86 -7.19
N ASN A 21 -7.67 6.10 -7.51
CA ASN A 21 -8.33 7.38 -7.17
C ASN A 21 -8.42 7.62 -5.65
N GLN A 22 -8.63 6.56 -4.87
CA GLN A 22 -8.74 6.66 -3.41
C GLN A 22 -7.38 6.92 -2.73
N PHE A 23 -6.27 6.50 -3.33
CA PHE A 23 -4.94 6.67 -2.76
C PHE A 23 -4.06 7.69 -3.51
N ASP A 24 -4.56 8.32 -4.59
CA ASP A 24 -3.81 9.29 -5.42
C ASP A 24 -3.24 10.46 -4.60
N HIS A 25 -3.97 10.87 -3.56
CA HIS A 25 -3.61 11.97 -2.66
C HIS A 25 -2.76 11.53 -1.46
N ILE A 26 -2.63 10.22 -1.21
CA ILE A 26 -1.96 9.65 -0.02
C ILE A 26 -0.65 8.95 -0.43
N ALA A 27 -0.67 8.17 -1.50
CA ALA A 27 0.47 7.44 -2.04
C ALA A 27 1.36 8.32 -2.94
N ASP A 28 1.87 9.41 -2.36
CA ASP A 28 2.70 10.39 -3.03
C ASP A 28 3.93 9.75 -3.71
N LEU A 29 3.98 9.85 -5.04
CA LEU A 29 5.07 9.34 -5.88
C LEU A 29 6.41 9.99 -5.54
N ASP A 30 6.40 11.26 -5.13
CA ASP A 30 7.62 11.99 -4.77
C ASP A 30 8.14 11.50 -3.42
N LEU A 31 7.26 11.19 -2.48
CA LEU A 31 7.62 10.52 -1.22
C LEU A 31 8.19 9.11 -1.48
N ALA A 32 7.60 8.34 -2.40
CA ALA A 32 8.08 7.00 -2.74
C ALA A 32 9.44 7.00 -3.45
N ARG A 33 9.76 8.07 -4.19
CA ARG A 33 11.06 8.26 -4.84
C ARG A 33 12.12 8.74 -3.87
N SER A 34 11.81 9.72 -3.02
CA SER A 34 12.75 10.29 -2.04
C SER A 34 13.17 9.28 -0.98
N THR A 35 12.23 8.46 -0.52
CA THR A 35 12.48 7.37 0.47
C THR A 35 13.12 6.12 -0.15
N GLY A 36 13.25 6.06 -1.48
CA GLY A 36 13.92 4.96 -2.18
C GLY A 36 13.06 3.72 -2.46
N ALA A 37 11.78 3.72 -2.12
CA ALA A 37 10.84 2.64 -2.45
C ALA A 37 10.75 2.39 -3.98
N LEU A 38 10.86 3.46 -4.78
CA LEU A 38 10.78 3.43 -6.24
C LEU A 38 12.09 3.81 -6.96
N LYS A 39 13.26 3.52 -6.34
CA LYS A 39 14.58 3.86 -6.93
C LYS A 39 14.89 3.24 -8.30
N ARG A 40 14.24 2.12 -8.67
CA ARG A 40 14.34 1.47 -10.00
C ARG A 40 12.98 0.96 -10.48
N ALA A 41 12.36 1.69 -11.41
CA ALA A 41 11.03 1.44 -11.97
C ALA A 41 10.93 0.24 -12.95
N ARG A 42 11.82 -0.77 -12.86
CA ARG A 42 11.68 -1.97 -13.70
C ARG A 42 10.58 -2.88 -13.15
N LYS A 43 9.48 -2.98 -13.90
CA LYS A 43 8.28 -3.83 -13.71
C LYS A 43 7.25 -3.42 -12.65
N VAL A 44 7.58 -2.46 -11.78
CA VAL A 44 6.62 -1.76 -10.91
C VAL A 44 6.91 -0.29 -11.12
N ARG A 45 6.01 0.41 -11.83
CA ARG A 45 6.18 1.81 -12.22
C ARG A 45 5.52 2.78 -11.25
N ASP A 46 4.55 2.27 -10.48
CA ASP A 46 3.63 3.10 -9.72
C ASP A 46 3.63 2.69 -8.23
N PRO A 47 3.66 3.66 -7.30
CA PRO A 47 3.72 3.43 -5.85
C PRO A 47 2.49 2.70 -5.32
N GLU A 48 1.32 2.93 -5.93
CA GLU A 48 0.06 2.30 -5.59
C GLU A 48 0.11 0.80 -5.90
N THR A 49 0.75 0.40 -7.00
CA THR A 49 0.95 -1.00 -7.33
C THR A 49 1.86 -1.69 -6.31
N LEU A 50 2.90 -1.00 -5.84
CA LEU A 50 3.77 -1.53 -4.79
C LEU A 50 3.02 -1.66 -3.46
N LEU A 51 2.26 -0.63 -3.06
CA LEU A 51 1.43 -0.64 -1.86
C LEU A 51 0.38 -1.74 -1.91
N LEU A 52 -0.30 -1.92 -3.04
CA LEU A 52 -1.28 -2.98 -3.25
C LEU A 52 -0.65 -4.36 -3.06
N LEU A 53 0.57 -4.59 -3.54
CA LEU A 53 1.26 -5.87 -3.36
C LEU A 53 1.63 -6.11 -1.89
N ILE A 54 2.10 -5.09 -1.19
CA ILE A 54 2.43 -5.13 0.25
C ILE A 54 1.18 -5.43 1.06
N MET A 55 0.10 -4.67 0.82
CA MET A 55 -1.17 -4.86 1.52
C MET A 55 -1.86 -6.17 1.15
N SER A 56 -1.77 -6.62 -0.10
CA SER A 56 -2.27 -7.95 -0.47
C SER A 56 -1.58 -9.03 0.35
N HIS A 57 -0.25 -8.97 0.47
CA HIS A 57 0.49 -9.90 1.32
C HIS A 57 0.07 -9.79 2.80
N ALA A 58 0.03 -8.58 3.35
CA ALA A 58 -0.27 -8.32 4.77
C ALA A 58 -1.72 -8.65 5.15
N ALA A 59 -2.71 -8.27 4.33
CA ALA A 59 -4.13 -8.40 4.62
C ALA A 59 -4.66 -9.82 4.38
N THR A 60 -4.05 -10.58 3.47
CA THR A 60 -4.55 -11.93 3.10
C THR A 60 -3.71 -13.08 3.66
N GLY A 61 -2.57 -12.79 4.31
CA GLY A 61 -1.65 -13.81 4.82
C GLY A 61 -0.99 -14.67 3.75
N LEU A 62 -1.13 -14.31 2.46
CA LEU A 62 -0.57 -15.06 1.35
C LEU A 62 0.95 -15.02 1.40
N SER A 63 1.63 -16.12 1.05
CA SER A 63 3.09 -16.10 0.88
C SER A 63 3.50 -15.12 -0.23
N LEU A 64 4.76 -14.66 -0.19
CA LEU A 64 5.35 -13.81 -1.26
C LEU A 64 5.25 -14.46 -2.65
N ASN A 65 5.31 -15.80 -2.69
CA ASN A 65 5.14 -16.59 -3.90
C ASN A 65 3.71 -16.52 -4.44
N GLN A 66 2.72 -16.73 -3.58
CA GLN A 66 1.31 -16.63 -3.96
C GLN A 66 0.94 -15.20 -4.37
N THR A 67 1.48 -14.20 -3.67
CA THR A 67 1.29 -12.78 -4.01
C THR A 67 1.87 -12.47 -5.40
N SER A 68 3.09 -12.91 -5.69
CA SER A 68 3.74 -12.78 -7.01
C SER A 68 2.97 -13.50 -8.12
N ALA A 69 2.52 -14.74 -7.87
CA ALA A 69 1.72 -15.51 -8.83
C ALA A 69 0.36 -14.85 -9.10
N ARG A 70 -0.32 -14.37 -8.05
CA ARG A 70 -1.61 -13.68 -8.15
C ARG A 70 -1.47 -12.35 -8.87
N ALA A 71 -0.43 -11.56 -8.58
CA ALA A 71 -0.12 -10.32 -9.27
C ALA A 71 0.09 -10.53 -10.78
N LYS A 72 0.77 -11.63 -11.16
CA LYS A 72 0.96 -12.01 -12.56
C LYS A 72 -0.35 -12.44 -13.22
N ARG A 73 -1.17 -13.27 -12.55
CA ARG A 73 -2.47 -13.74 -13.08
C ARG A 73 -3.48 -12.60 -13.25
N LEU A 74 -3.45 -11.59 -12.38
CA LEU A 74 -4.36 -10.43 -12.42
C LEU A 74 -3.82 -9.29 -13.30
N GLY A 75 -2.70 -9.49 -14.00
CA GLY A 75 -2.06 -8.44 -14.80
C GLY A 75 -1.72 -7.18 -13.99
N ILE A 76 -1.46 -7.31 -12.69
CA ILE A 76 -1.10 -6.20 -11.79
C ILE A 76 0.39 -5.88 -11.96
N ALA A 77 1.25 -6.89 -11.80
CA ALA A 77 2.68 -6.74 -11.93
C ALA A 77 3.35 -8.08 -12.24
N SER A 78 4.34 -8.07 -13.13
CA SER A 78 5.18 -9.24 -13.41
C SER A 78 6.47 -9.16 -12.59
N ILE A 79 6.42 -9.61 -11.33
CA ILE A 79 7.54 -9.54 -10.39
C ILE A 79 7.82 -10.91 -9.77
N SER A 80 9.07 -11.27 -9.52
CA SER A 80 9.44 -12.51 -8.82
C SER A 80 9.33 -12.34 -7.31
N LYS A 81 9.16 -13.45 -6.56
CA LYS A 81 9.12 -13.43 -5.08
C LYS A 81 10.29 -12.65 -4.45
N VAL A 82 11.51 -12.83 -4.99
CA VAL A 82 12.73 -12.23 -4.43
C VAL A 82 12.79 -10.75 -4.76
N ALA A 83 12.36 -10.37 -5.97
CA ALA A 83 12.27 -8.96 -6.34
C ALA A 83 11.18 -8.24 -5.53
N LEU A 84 10.05 -8.91 -5.25
CA LEU A 84 9.01 -8.39 -4.37
C LEU A 84 9.54 -8.17 -2.96
N PHE A 85 10.19 -9.18 -2.37
CA PHE A 85 10.77 -9.08 -1.03
C PHE A 85 11.78 -7.93 -0.89
N LYS A 86 12.70 -7.80 -1.85
CA LYS A 86 13.68 -6.70 -1.86
C LYS A 86 13.00 -5.33 -1.94
N ARG A 87 11.90 -5.22 -2.69
CA ARG A 87 11.13 -3.98 -2.78
C ARG A 87 10.36 -3.67 -1.50
N MET A 88 9.81 -4.68 -0.82
CA MET A 88 9.19 -4.50 0.49
C MET A 88 10.18 -3.96 1.52
N ARG A 89 11.39 -4.54 1.56
CA ARG A 89 12.50 -4.05 2.39
C ARG A 89 12.85 -2.59 2.10
N ASN A 90 12.93 -2.22 0.82
CA ASN A 90 13.22 -0.83 0.44
C ASN A 90 12.04 0.13 0.65
N ALA A 91 10.82 -0.39 0.84
CA ALA A 91 9.61 0.39 1.08
C ALA A 91 9.38 0.67 2.57
N GLU A 92 10.23 0.17 3.47
CA GLU A 92 10.08 0.36 4.92
C GLU A 92 10.02 1.83 5.31
N THR A 93 11.01 2.62 4.92
CA THR A 93 11.05 4.07 5.19
C THR A 93 9.87 4.79 4.55
N TRP A 94 9.44 4.36 3.37
CA TRP A 94 8.27 4.93 2.71
C TRP A 94 6.97 4.68 3.47
N LEU A 95 6.76 3.45 3.93
CA LEU A 95 5.58 3.09 4.71
C LEU A 95 5.55 3.79 6.07
N HIS A 96 6.72 3.98 6.69
CA HIS A 96 6.83 4.75 7.93
C HIS A 96 6.36 6.18 7.71
N GLU A 97 6.96 6.90 6.76
CA GLU A 97 6.61 8.29 6.47
C GLU A 97 5.14 8.43 6.06
N LEU A 98 4.62 7.47 5.30
CA LEU A 98 3.21 7.40 4.95
C LEU A 98 2.32 7.27 6.18
N ALA A 99 2.64 6.35 7.08
CA ALA A 99 1.88 6.14 8.31
C ALA A 99 1.91 7.37 9.23
N VAL A 100 3.07 8.03 9.36
CA VAL A 100 3.22 9.28 10.13
C VAL A 100 2.32 10.37 9.55
N ARG A 101 2.35 10.58 8.22
CA ARG A 101 1.51 11.58 7.56
C ARG A 101 0.02 11.27 7.70
N MET A 102 -0.37 10.00 7.53
CA MET A 102 -1.75 9.58 7.71
C MET A 102 -2.23 9.76 9.15
N PHE A 103 -1.37 9.47 10.13
CA PHE A 103 -1.67 9.67 11.54
C PHE A 103 -1.85 11.17 11.87
N ALA A 104 -0.93 12.02 11.40
CA ALA A 104 -1.00 13.47 11.59
C ALA A 104 -2.24 14.10 10.92
N ALA A 105 -2.68 13.57 9.78
CA ALA A 105 -3.90 14.00 9.10
C ALA A 105 -5.19 13.40 9.71
N SER A 106 -5.05 12.47 10.65
CA SER A 106 -6.18 11.78 11.27
C SER A 106 -6.73 12.57 12.46
N PRO A 107 -8.04 12.49 12.74
CA PRO A 107 -8.63 13.05 13.97
C PRO A 107 -8.00 12.53 15.27
N PHE A 108 -7.23 11.43 15.21
CA PHE A 108 -6.55 10.84 16.36
C PHE A 108 -5.24 11.55 16.73
N ASP A 109 -4.74 12.47 15.92
CA ASP A 109 -3.50 13.21 16.18
C ASP A 109 -3.60 14.07 17.46
N HIS A 110 -4.78 14.63 17.72
CA HIS A 110 -5.05 15.52 18.85
C HIS A 110 -4.94 14.80 20.21
N THR A 111 -5.13 13.48 20.24
CA THR A 111 -5.04 12.65 21.45
C THR A 111 -3.63 12.18 21.80
N ALA A 112 -2.65 12.30 20.89
CA ALA A 112 -1.28 11.88 21.16
C ALA A 112 -0.48 12.94 21.94
N GLY A 113 -0.87 14.22 21.85
CA GLY A 113 -0.14 15.35 22.44
C GLY A 113 -0.76 15.98 23.68
N THR A 114 -2.05 15.75 23.96
CA THR A 114 -2.69 16.26 25.18
C THR A 114 -3.14 15.12 26.08
N ASP A 115 -2.39 14.98 27.17
CA ASP A 115 -2.87 14.52 28.46
C ASP A 115 -2.88 13.01 28.76
N VAL A 116 -1.68 12.48 29.03
CA VAL A 116 -1.49 11.28 29.87
C VAL A 116 -1.18 11.67 31.33
N THR A 117 -1.03 12.97 31.63
CA THR A 117 -0.54 13.46 32.93
C THR A 117 -1.65 13.91 33.89
N ASP A 118 -2.86 14.21 33.41
CA ASP A 118 -4.02 14.69 34.19
C ASP A 118 -5.18 13.69 34.21
N ARG A 119 -4.89 12.38 34.18
CA ARG A 119 -5.83 11.40 34.74
C ARG A 119 -5.65 11.31 36.24
N ARG A 120 -5.97 12.41 36.95
CA ARG A 120 -6.29 12.34 38.37
C ARG A 120 -7.60 11.56 38.47
N ILE A 121 -7.48 10.25 38.71
CA ILE A 121 -8.59 9.35 39.04
C ILE A 121 -9.35 10.02 40.18
N ARG A 122 -10.52 10.58 39.87
CA ARG A 122 -11.45 11.04 40.89
C ARG A 122 -11.91 9.78 41.60
N GLY A 123 -11.39 9.57 42.80
CA GLY A 123 -11.93 8.59 43.73
C GLY A 123 -13.40 8.89 43.95
N CYS A 124 -14.23 7.91 43.62
CA CYS A 124 -15.54 7.74 44.20
C CYS A 124 -15.42 6.63 45.24
#